data_AF-A0A4Q7FHD2-F1
#
_entry.id   AF-A0A4Q7FHD2-F1
#
_cell.length_a   1.000
_cell.length_b   1.000
_cell.length_c   1.000
_cell.angle_alpha   90.00
_cell.angle_beta   90.00
_cell.angle_gamma   90.00
#
_symmetry.space_group_name_H-M   'P 1'
#
loop_
_entity.id
_entity.type
_entity.pdbx_description
1 polymer ?
#
loop_
_entity_poly.entity_id
_entity_poly.type
_entity_poly.pdbx_seq_one_letter_code
_entity_poly.pdbx_strand_id
1 'polypeptide(L)' 'MAIQIVMDRTGDSHHPFNPRDLQEVAKAEQRFYELTNAGFTAAVRTGPGQISQIRSFDPSADETLFFPRLIGG' A
#
# COMPACT_ATOMS: atom_id res chain seq x y z
N MET A 1 0.03 -14.38 -1.94
CA MET A 1 0.93 -13.40 -2.61
C MET A 1 0.27 -12.07 -2.38
N ALA A 2 1.02 -11.07 -1.91
CA ALA A 2 0.47 -9.77 -1.56
C ALA A 2 0.88 -8.72 -2.60
N ILE A 3 0.13 -7.63 -2.69
CA ILE A 3 0.41 -6.55 -3.64
C ILE A 3 0.25 -5.17 -3.00
N GLN A 4 1.21 -4.30 -3.30
CA GLN A 4 1.14 -2.87 -3.04
C GLN A 4 0.80 -2.14 -4.35
N ILE A 5 -0.31 -1.40 -4.37
CA ILE A 5 -0.81 -0.68 -5.53
C ILE A 5 -0.68 0.81 -5.25
N VAL A 6 0.12 1.52 -6.03
CA VAL A 6 0.28 2.97 -5.93
C VAL A 6 -0.56 3.63 -7.01
N MET A 7 -1.66 4.27 -6.61
CA MET A 7 -2.53 5.01 -7.51
C MET A 7 -1.87 6.37 -7.82
N ASP A 8 -1.24 6.49 -8.99
CA ASP A 8 -0.77 7.77 -9.54
C ASP A 8 -1.82 8.33 -10.53
N ARG A 9 -1.79 9.64 -10.77
CA ARG A 9 -2.66 10.33 -11.74
C ARG A 9 -2.47 9.84 -13.18
N THR A 10 -1.33 9.22 -13.48
CA THR A 10 -0.99 8.71 -14.81
C THR A 10 -1.27 7.21 -14.99
N GLY A 11 -1.65 6.51 -13.92
CA GLY A 11 -1.89 5.08 -13.87
C GLY A 11 -1.47 4.48 -12.53
N ASP A 12 -1.94 3.28 -12.22
CA ASP A 12 -1.50 2.55 -11.03
C ASP A 12 -0.18 1.79 -11.26
N SER A 13 0.70 1.82 -10.26
CA SER A 13 1.90 0.97 -10.22
C SER A 13 1.68 -0.19 -9.28
N HIS A 14 2.02 -1.39 -9.75
CA HIS A 14 1.81 -2.65 -9.03
C HIS A 14 3.13 -3.22 -8.55
N HIS A 15 3.26 -3.39 -7.23
CA HIS A 15 4.42 -3.98 -6.58
C HIS A 15 4.02 -5.25 -5.83
N PRO A 16 3.98 -6.41 -6.50
CA PRO A 16 3.76 -7.68 -5.82
C PRO A 16 4.95 -8.04 -4.93
N PHE A 17 4.68 -8.68 -3.81
CA PHE A 17 5.70 -9.22 -2.91
C PHE A 17 5.24 -10.55 -2.30
N ASN A 18 6.19 -11.38 -1.90
CA ASN A 18 5.90 -12.63 -1.19
C ASN A 18 5.96 -12.38 0.32
N PRO A 19 4.84 -12.50 1.07
CA PRO A 19 4.84 -12.28 2.51
C PRO A 19 5.62 -13.37 3.29
N ARG A 20 6.04 -14.44 2.63
CA ARG A 20 6.90 -15.49 3.20
C ARG A 20 8.39 -15.27 2.92
N ASP A 21 8.74 -14.28 2.10
CA ASP A 21 10.12 -13.92 1.80
C ASP A 21 10.51 -12.66 2.57
N LEU A 22 11.42 -12.81 3.53
CA LEU A 22 11.83 -11.71 4.42
C LEU A 22 12.45 -10.53 3.66
N GLN A 23 13.13 -10.79 2.54
CA GLN A 23 13.77 -9.73 1.76
C GLN A 23 12.72 -8.91 0.99
N GLU A 24 11.72 -9.58 0.43
CA GLU A 24 10.61 -8.91 -0.26
C GLU A 24 9.69 -8.16 0.71
N VAL A 25 9.47 -8.73 1.91
CA VAL A 25 8.75 -8.06 3.01
C VAL A 25 9.47 -6.79 3.44
N ALA A 26 10.79 -6.82 3.64
CA ALA A 26 11.56 -5.63 4.01
C ALA A 26 11.49 -4.52 2.95
N LYS A 27 11.55 -4.88 1.66
CA LYS A 27 11.37 -3.93 0.56
C LYS A 27 9.96 -3.33 0.53
N ALA A 28 8.94 -4.15 0.77
CA ALA A 28 7.55 -3.70 0.83
C ALA A 28 7.31 -2.76 2.02
N GLU A 29 7.90 -3.07 3.18
CA GLU A 29 7.86 -2.22 4.37
C GLU A 29 8.56 -0.88 4.12
N GLN A 30 9.76 -0.90 3.54
CA GLN A 30 10.48 0.33 3.18
C GLN A 30 9.61 1.22 2.27
N ARG A 31 9.05 0.65 1.20
CA ARG A 31 8.16 1.37 0.28
C ARG A 31 6.93 1.96 0.97
N PHE A 32 6.34 1.21 1.91
CA PHE A 32 5.20 1.69 2.69
C PHE A 32 5.54 3.00 3.42
N TYR A 33 6.68 3.04 4.11
CA TYR A 33 7.11 4.23 4.84
C TYR A 33 7.54 5.36 3.90
N GLU A 34 8.20 5.07 2.79
CA GLU A 34 8.55 6.08 1.77
C GLU A 34 7.30 6.76 1.22
N LEU A 35 6.28 6.00 0.83
CA LEU A 35 5.03 6.53 0.27
C LEU A 35 4.22 7.31 1.31
N THR A 36 4.08 6.78 2.54
CA THR A 36 3.34 7.47 3.60
C THR A 36 4.02 8.76 4.03
N ASN A 37 5.36 8.80 4.08
CA ASN A 37 6.13 10.02 4.31
C ASN A 37 6.03 11.01 3.14
N ALA A 38 5.87 10.53 1.90
CA ALA A 38 5.60 11.37 0.74
C ALA A 38 4.16 11.93 0.70
N GLY A 39 3.32 11.59 1.68
CA GLY A 39 1.95 12.10 1.81
C GLY A 39 0.87 11.23 1.18
N PHE A 40 1.20 10.01 0.75
CA PHE A 40 0.21 9.03 0.36
C PHE A 40 -0.53 8.49 1.58
N THR A 41 -1.80 8.15 1.39
CA THR A 41 -2.58 7.40 2.35
C THR A 41 -2.57 5.93 1.97
N ALA A 42 -2.15 5.08 2.91
CA ALA A 42 -2.19 3.63 2.76
C ALA A 42 -3.52 3.06 3.30
N ALA A 43 -4.15 2.18 2.55
CA ALA A 43 -5.35 1.47 2.98
C ALA A 43 -5.32 0.01 2.51
N VAL A 44 -5.75 -0.90 3.38
CA VAL A 44 -5.89 -2.32 3.04
C VAL A 44 -7.33 -2.62 2.67
N ARG A 45 -7.53 -3.54 1.72
CA ARG A 45 -8.86 -4.05 1.39
C ARG A 45 -9.26 -5.12 2.41
N THR A 46 -10.26 -4.84 3.24
CA THR A 46 -10.75 -5.78 4.27
C THR A 46 -11.97 -6.59 3.81
N GLY A 47 -12.55 -6.26 2.66
CA GLY A 47 -13.69 -6.97 2.08
C GLY A 47 -14.17 -6.34 0.77
N PRO A 48 -15.22 -6.87 0.15
CA PRO A 48 -15.80 -6.30 -1.07
C PRO A 48 -16.22 -4.84 -0.85
N GLY A 49 -15.54 -3.91 -1.50
CA GLY A 49 -15.79 -2.47 -1.36
C GLY A 49 -15.37 -1.83 -0.04
N GLN A 50 -14.79 -2.60 0.90
CA GLN A 50 -14.36 -2.07 2.19
C GLN A 50 -12.84 -1.90 2.21
N ILE A 51 -12.41 -0.65 2.37
CA ILE A 51 -11.01 -0.29 2.58
C ILE A 51 -10.85 0.30 3.98
N SER A 52 -9.78 -0.09 4.66
CA SER A 52 -9.42 0.43 5.98
C SER A 52 -8.08 1.10 5.91
N GLN A 53 -8.01 2.38 6.29
CA GLN A 53 -6.75 3.11 6.34
C GLN A 53 -5.85 2.49 7.42
N ILE A 54 -4.59 2.24 7.05
CA ILE A 54 -3.57 1.76 7.97
C ILE A 54 -2.46 2.81 8.13
N ARG A 55 -1.88 2.87 9.33
CA ARG A 55 -0.77 3.77 9.66
C ARG A 55 0.56 3.05 9.85
N SER A 56 0.52 1.72 9.88
CA SER A 56 1.66 0.84 10.01
C SER A 56 1.57 -0.25 8.97
N PHE A 57 2.72 -0.73 8.50
CA PHE A 57 2.80 -1.78 7.50
C PHE A 57 2.19 -3.09 8.02
N ASP A 58 1.33 -3.71 7.20
CA ASP A 58 0.74 -5.02 7.46
C ASP A 58 1.15 -5.99 6.33
N PRO A 59 2.12 -6.88 6.56
CA PRO A 59 2.55 -7.84 5.54
C PRO A 59 1.52 -8.95 5.28
N SER A 60 0.49 -9.08 6.12
CA SER A 60 -0.57 -10.10 5.96
C SER A 60 -1.70 -9.64 5.05
N ALA A 61 -1.76 -8.35 4.73
CA ALA A 61 -2.76 -7.81 3.82
C ALA A 61 -2.50 -8.27 2.38
N ASP A 62 -3.51 -8.88 1.75
CA ASP A 62 -3.42 -9.32 0.36
C ASP A 62 -3.25 -8.13 -0.60
N GLU A 63 -3.94 -7.01 -0.33
CA GLU A 63 -3.90 -5.79 -1.15
C GLU A 63 -3.75 -4.55 -0.26
N THR A 64 -2.69 -3.78 -0.50
CA THR A 64 -2.48 -2.45 0.09
C THR A 64 -2.51 -1.39 -1.01
N LEU A 65 -3.47 -0.49 -0.94
CA LEU A 65 -3.63 0.65 -1.83
C LEU A 65 -2.94 1.88 -1.24
N PHE A 66 -2.22 2.62 -2.07
CA PHE A 66 -1.67 3.93 -1.76
C PHE A 66 -2.30 4.94 -2.69
N PHE A 67 -2.96 5.95 -2.15
CA PHE A 67 -3.54 7.04 -2.93
C PHE A 67 -3.08 8.39 -2.39
N PRO A 68 -2.85 9.39 -3.26
CA PRO A 68 -2.43 10.71 -2.83
C PRO A 68 -3.52 11.32 -1.93
N ARG A 69 -3.10 12.09 -0.93
CA ARG A 69 -4.04 12.84 -0.10
C ARG A 69 -4.93 13.71 -0.98
N LEU A 70 -6.24 13.50 -0.89
CA LEU A 70 -7.22 14.40 -1.49
C LEU A 70 -7.21 15.70 -0.68
N ILE A 71 -6.51 16.72 -1.20
CA ILE A 71 -6.67 18.09 -0.71
C ILE A 71 -8.00 18.56 -1.30
N GLY A 72 -9.09 18.38 -0.54
CA GLY A 72 -10.37 19.00 -0.86
C GLY A 72 -10.23 20.52 -0.74
N GLY A 73 -10.63 21.24 -1.79
CA GLY A 73 -10.79 22.70 -1.78
C GLY A 73 -11.99 23.15 -0.97
#